data_AF-A0A9X1PTX7-F1
#
_entry.id   AF-A0A9X1PTX7-F1
#
_cell.length_a   1.000
_cell.length_b   1.000
_cell.length_c   1.000
_cell.angle_alpha   90.00
_cell.angle_beta   90.00
_cell.angle_gamma   90.00
#
_symmetry.space_group_name_H-M   'P 1'
#
loop_
_entity.id
_entity.type
_entity.pdbx_description
1 polymer ?
#
loop_
_entity_poly.entity_id
_entity_poly.type
_entity_poly.pdbx_seq_one_letter_code
_entity_poly.pdbx_strand_id
1 'polypeptide(L)'
;MRLLVAALVTVVSLGLPAVSAAPAAAAAGCAPLQSGASAAAEAAVEVACRYVGEPYAWGGGHAQGVPGPSQGTVDRSTPLNAIQSAADPTYWSFDCIGLVRWAWYKATGRDLITERTTQATFAAPGYAHTKFMKSQGSGVLLPGDIMYFGREGFGPTHVALYLGNGMMVEAPESGMKIQVNSISARWERYQGAFRPHADATPGVWSWDGHGSYQKTWGQPNLRQDSNTGSRINFTNGNGISVKVRVLCQRVGERATVDGMVNNVWSYLPDYDSWISNLFVQGPAILGGVPSCGNYPQIGGTLAGAENNTSCGDGTQPDSAGAWTAKSTTVFGRTVELRYNSTTQCAWGRIIGGTVGDEIWVDRSADGGATWAPMLGFTTITSGNDAYTTQWNDAGLVMRACGTNGPGGGIECTGWF
;
A
#
# COMPACT_ATOMS: atom_id res chain seq x y z
N MET A 1 -61.89 -25.39 -21.23
CA MET A 1 -60.69 -25.99 -21.85
C MET A 1 -59.72 -24.87 -22.21
N ARG A 2 -58.67 -24.67 -21.40
CA ARG A 2 -57.39 -23.99 -21.70
C ARG A 2 -56.61 -23.88 -20.38
N LEU A 3 -55.89 -24.95 -20.02
CA LEU A 3 -54.87 -24.91 -18.98
C LEU A 3 -53.62 -24.24 -19.57
N LEU A 4 -53.16 -23.15 -18.95
CA LEU A 4 -51.84 -22.57 -19.18
C LEU A 4 -50.89 -23.19 -18.16
N VAL A 5 -50.00 -24.05 -18.61
CA VAL A 5 -48.89 -24.61 -17.81
C VAL A 5 -47.73 -23.62 -17.89
N ALA A 6 -47.43 -22.96 -16.77
CA ALA A 6 -46.22 -22.15 -16.64
C ALA A 6 -45.04 -23.07 -16.28
N ALA A 7 -44.09 -23.21 -17.19
CA ALA A 7 -42.85 -23.94 -16.93
C ALA A 7 -41.89 -23.05 -16.11
N LEU A 8 -41.61 -23.47 -14.88
CA LEU A 8 -40.57 -22.88 -14.03
C LEU A 8 -39.20 -23.33 -14.57
N VAL A 9 -38.38 -22.41 -15.08
CA VAL A 9 -36.98 -22.67 -15.44
C VAL A 9 -36.12 -22.38 -14.21
N THR A 10 -35.69 -23.42 -13.51
CA THR A 10 -34.68 -23.34 -12.46
C THR A 10 -33.30 -23.21 -13.11
N VAL A 11 -32.69 -22.03 -13.02
CA VAL A 11 -31.30 -21.82 -13.41
C VAL A 11 -30.42 -22.37 -12.28
N VAL A 12 -29.79 -23.53 -12.52
CA VAL A 12 -28.77 -24.08 -11.64
C VAL A 12 -27.46 -23.34 -11.94
N SER A 13 -27.12 -22.38 -11.07
CA SER A 13 -25.83 -21.71 -11.09
C SER A 13 -24.74 -22.68 -10.66
N LEU A 14 -24.05 -23.30 -11.62
CA LEU A 14 -22.82 -24.04 -11.36
C LEU A 14 -21.75 -23.06 -10.90
N GLY A 15 -21.54 -22.98 -9.58
CA GLY A 15 -20.45 -22.22 -8.99
C GLY A 15 -19.11 -22.78 -9.47
N LEU A 16 -18.33 -21.97 -10.18
CA LEU A 16 -16.93 -22.27 -10.47
C LEU A 16 -16.17 -22.33 -9.14
N PRO A 17 -15.33 -23.35 -8.90
CA PRO A 17 -14.53 -23.41 -7.68
C PRO A 17 -13.54 -22.24 -7.68
N ALA A 18 -13.41 -21.58 -6.54
CA ALA A 18 -12.39 -20.57 -6.31
C ALA A 18 -11.00 -21.20 -6.55
N VAL A 19 -10.29 -20.72 -7.56
CA VAL A 19 -8.90 -21.11 -7.80
C VAL A 19 -8.07 -20.49 -6.67
N SER A 20 -7.68 -21.32 -5.71
CA SER A 20 -6.64 -20.97 -4.74
C SER A 20 -5.36 -20.70 -5.52
N ALA A 21 -4.86 -19.46 -5.45
CA ALA A 21 -3.57 -19.12 -5.99
C ALA A 21 -2.50 -19.86 -5.17
N ALA A 22 -1.78 -20.77 -5.82
CA ALA A 22 -0.61 -21.42 -5.23
C ALA A 22 0.42 -20.36 -4.80
N PRO A 23 1.16 -20.58 -3.70
CA PRO A 23 2.21 -19.66 -3.30
C PRO A 23 3.23 -19.50 -4.44
N ALA A 24 3.71 -18.26 -4.64
CA ALA A 24 4.81 -18.01 -5.56
C ALA A 24 6.00 -18.89 -5.14
N ALA A 25 6.30 -19.92 -5.93
CA ALA A 25 7.48 -20.75 -5.74
C ALA A 25 8.71 -19.84 -5.73
N ALA A 26 9.64 -20.06 -4.80
CA ALA A 26 10.93 -19.39 -4.82
C ALA A 26 11.52 -19.50 -6.24
N ALA A 27 11.99 -18.37 -6.80
CA ALA A 27 12.58 -18.37 -8.13
C ALA A 27 13.68 -19.45 -8.20
N ALA A 28 13.71 -20.24 -9.28
CA ALA A 28 14.67 -21.33 -9.44
C ALA A 28 16.10 -20.85 -9.13
N GLY A 29 16.70 -21.41 -8.07
CA GLY A 29 18.05 -21.07 -7.62
C GLY A 29 18.16 -20.08 -6.45
N CYS A 30 17.05 -19.58 -5.88
CA CYS A 30 17.05 -18.81 -4.64
C CYS A 30 16.58 -19.66 -3.45
N ALA A 31 17.50 -20.04 -2.57
CA ALA A 31 17.25 -20.80 -1.33
C ALA A 31 18.48 -20.69 -0.41
N PRO A 32 18.44 -21.21 0.83
CA PRO A 32 19.66 -21.51 1.58
C PRO A 32 20.46 -22.60 0.84
N LEU A 33 21.62 -22.24 0.31
CA LEU A 33 22.46 -23.10 -0.55
C LEU A 33 23.58 -23.80 0.21
N GLN A 34 23.76 -23.52 1.50
CA GLN A 34 24.84 -24.07 2.31
C GLN A 34 24.35 -24.40 3.71
N SER A 35 24.81 -25.50 4.30
CA SER A 35 24.47 -25.88 5.67
C SER A 35 25.19 -25.02 6.72
N GLY A 36 24.65 -25.00 7.95
CA GLY A 36 25.29 -24.40 9.12
C GLY A 36 24.71 -23.05 9.54
N ALA A 37 23.80 -22.49 8.75
CA ALA A 37 23.00 -21.33 9.15
C ALA A 37 22.05 -21.68 10.30
N SER A 38 21.61 -20.67 11.04
CA SER A 38 20.53 -20.84 12.03
C SER A 38 19.18 -20.96 11.31
N ALA A 39 18.18 -21.55 11.98
CA ALA A 39 16.83 -21.64 11.43
C ALA A 39 16.24 -20.26 11.08
N ALA A 40 16.56 -19.21 11.85
CA ALA A 40 16.12 -17.85 11.55
C ALA A 40 16.77 -17.30 10.29
N ALA A 41 18.06 -17.60 10.09
CA ALA A 41 18.81 -17.17 8.92
C ALA A 41 18.33 -17.87 7.64
N GLU A 42 18.05 -19.18 7.73
CA GLU A 42 17.43 -19.94 6.64
C GLU A 42 16.04 -19.39 6.29
N ALA A 43 15.19 -19.15 7.29
CA ALA A 43 13.88 -18.55 7.08
C ALA A 43 13.96 -17.14 6.46
N ALA A 44 14.91 -16.30 6.88
CA ALA A 44 15.10 -14.98 6.30
C ALA A 44 15.48 -15.07 4.81
N VAL A 45 16.37 -16.01 4.45
CA VAL A 45 16.70 -16.29 3.06
C VAL A 45 15.47 -16.71 2.26
N GLU A 46 14.69 -17.65 2.78
CA GLU A 46 13.45 -18.10 2.12
C GLU A 46 12.44 -16.96 1.91
N VAL A 47 12.30 -16.05 2.88
CA VAL A 47 11.46 -14.84 2.74
C VAL A 47 11.97 -13.95 1.63
N ALA A 48 13.25 -13.60 1.62
CA ALA A 48 13.82 -12.75 0.57
C ALA A 48 13.61 -13.36 -0.82
N CYS A 49 13.78 -14.68 -0.94
CA CYS A 49 13.64 -15.40 -2.20
C CYS A 49 12.23 -15.37 -2.82
N ARG A 50 11.17 -15.12 -2.03
CA ARG A 50 9.79 -14.96 -2.56
C ARG A 50 9.58 -13.67 -3.33
N TYR A 51 10.45 -12.69 -3.15
CA TYR A 51 10.35 -11.40 -3.82
C TYR A 51 11.26 -11.31 -5.05
N VAL A 52 12.02 -12.36 -5.37
CA VAL A 52 12.79 -12.40 -6.63
C VAL A 52 11.85 -12.21 -7.82
N GLY A 53 12.18 -11.26 -8.69
CA GLY A 53 11.37 -10.87 -9.84
C GLY A 53 10.48 -9.64 -9.61
N GLU A 54 10.24 -9.23 -8.37
CA GLU A 54 9.57 -7.96 -8.06
C GLU A 54 10.47 -6.77 -8.44
N PRO A 55 9.90 -5.64 -8.89
CA PRO A 55 10.68 -4.45 -9.22
C PRO A 55 11.37 -3.88 -7.98
N TYR A 56 12.56 -3.30 -8.14
CA TYR A 56 13.17 -2.47 -7.12
C TYR A 56 12.33 -1.21 -6.88
N ALA A 57 12.30 -0.71 -5.65
CA ALA A 57 11.69 0.58 -5.31
C ALA A 57 12.60 1.35 -4.36
N TRP A 58 13.18 2.48 -4.80
CA TRP A 58 14.02 3.32 -3.96
C TRP A 58 13.28 3.79 -2.70
N GLY A 59 13.84 3.52 -1.51
CA GLY A 59 13.19 3.80 -0.23
C GLY A 59 12.04 2.82 0.13
N GLY A 60 11.81 1.78 -0.67
CA GLY A 60 10.84 0.73 -0.36
C GLY A 60 11.31 -0.13 0.81
N GLY A 61 10.41 -0.51 1.71
CA GLY A 61 10.75 -1.21 2.95
C GLY A 61 10.95 -0.30 4.17
N HIS A 62 10.73 1.01 4.03
CA HIS A 62 11.08 2.02 5.03
C HIS A 62 9.89 2.81 5.61
N ALA A 63 8.68 2.25 5.55
CA ALA A 63 7.61 2.75 6.41
C ALA A 63 8.09 2.70 7.88
N GLN A 64 8.00 3.85 8.55
CA GLN A 64 8.53 4.02 9.89
C GLN A 64 7.76 3.11 10.83
N GLY A 65 8.44 2.20 11.52
CA GLY A 65 7.80 1.31 12.48
C GLY A 65 6.95 0.19 11.87
N VAL A 66 6.85 0.07 10.53
CA VAL A 66 6.18 -1.06 9.87
C VAL A 66 7.12 -1.65 8.80
N PRO A 67 7.80 -2.78 9.06
CA PRO A 67 8.61 -3.45 8.03
C PRO A 67 7.71 -4.07 6.95
N GLY A 68 8.20 -4.20 5.72
CA GLY A 68 7.45 -4.83 4.62
C GLY A 68 7.43 -4.00 3.34
N PRO A 69 6.91 -4.54 2.23
CA PRO A 69 6.97 -3.86 0.94
C PRO A 69 6.22 -2.54 1.02
N SER A 70 6.89 -1.44 0.71
CA SER A 70 6.31 -0.10 0.81
C SER A 70 6.50 0.68 -0.47
N GLN A 71 5.72 1.76 -0.61
CA GLN A 71 5.82 2.63 -1.77
C GLN A 71 7.23 3.22 -1.88
N GLY A 72 7.81 3.17 -3.08
CA GLY A 72 9.07 3.82 -3.39
C GLY A 72 8.95 5.34 -3.49
N THR A 73 10.08 6.00 -3.69
CA THR A 73 10.16 7.44 -3.97
C THR A 73 11.19 7.72 -5.05
N VAL A 74 11.17 8.92 -5.61
CA VAL A 74 12.20 9.36 -6.56
C VAL A 74 13.48 9.69 -5.79
N ASP A 75 14.58 9.04 -6.14
CA ASP A 75 15.93 9.42 -5.69
C ASP A 75 16.36 10.72 -6.38
N ARG A 76 16.40 11.81 -5.60
CA ARG A 76 16.82 13.13 -6.10
C ARG A 76 18.28 13.47 -5.79
N SER A 77 19.09 12.48 -5.39
CA SER A 77 20.50 12.71 -5.08
C SER A 77 21.32 13.18 -6.28
N THR A 78 20.96 12.74 -7.49
CA THR A 78 21.50 13.26 -8.77
C THR A 78 20.41 13.34 -9.84
N PRO A 79 20.58 14.15 -10.91
CA PRO A 79 19.63 14.16 -12.02
C PRO A 79 19.47 12.80 -12.71
N LEU A 80 20.55 12.01 -12.79
CA LEU A 80 20.50 10.67 -13.39
C LEU A 80 19.66 9.72 -12.52
N ASN A 81 19.87 9.75 -11.20
CA ASN A 81 19.10 8.92 -10.28
C ASN A 81 17.62 9.31 -10.31
N ALA A 82 17.29 10.59 -10.47
CA ALA A 82 15.90 11.05 -10.56
C ALA A 82 15.20 10.50 -11.82
N ILE A 83 15.93 10.37 -12.93
CA ILE A 83 15.41 9.75 -14.16
C ILE A 83 15.24 8.24 -13.97
N GLN A 84 16.22 7.56 -13.40
CA GLN A 84 16.19 6.11 -13.21
C GLN A 84 15.12 5.65 -12.21
N SER A 85 14.90 6.43 -11.15
CA SER A 85 13.91 6.15 -10.10
C SER A 85 12.53 6.76 -10.36
N ALA A 86 12.30 7.35 -11.54
CA ALA A 86 11.03 8.02 -11.86
C ALA A 86 9.80 7.10 -11.72
N ALA A 87 9.98 5.79 -11.94
CA ALA A 87 8.91 4.78 -11.83
C ALA A 87 8.74 4.23 -10.40
N ASP A 88 9.72 4.41 -9.52
CA ASP A 88 9.75 3.81 -8.17
C ASP A 88 8.52 4.15 -7.30
N PRO A 89 7.93 5.36 -7.37
CA PRO A 89 6.67 5.68 -6.66
C PRO A 89 5.46 4.82 -7.05
N THR A 90 5.52 4.07 -8.14
CA THR A 90 4.44 3.17 -8.60
C THR A 90 4.58 1.76 -8.03
N TYR A 91 5.72 1.44 -7.41
CA TYR A 91 6.03 0.11 -6.89
C TYR A 91 5.89 0.05 -5.37
N TRP A 92 5.25 -1.02 -4.88
CA TRP A 92 5.23 -1.38 -3.46
C TRP A 92 6.13 -2.60 -3.25
N SER A 93 7.41 -2.29 -3.11
CA SER A 93 8.48 -3.27 -3.10
C SER A 93 9.57 -2.81 -2.13
N PHE A 94 10.82 -3.13 -2.43
CA PHE A 94 11.95 -2.93 -1.56
C PHE A 94 13.11 -2.23 -2.26
N ASP A 95 13.86 -1.45 -1.49
CA ASP A 95 15.26 -1.22 -1.77
C ASP A 95 16.15 -2.30 -1.13
N CYS A 96 17.47 -2.14 -1.23
CA CYS A 96 18.43 -3.14 -0.78
C CYS A 96 18.27 -3.52 0.71
N ILE A 97 18.20 -2.54 1.62
CA ILE A 97 18.12 -2.80 3.06
C ILE A 97 16.68 -3.03 3.51
N GLY A 98 15.69 -2.45 2.83
CA GLY A 98 14.28 -2.75 3.02
C GLY A 98 13.93 -4.22 2.84
N LEU A 99 14.51 -4.88 1.82
CA LEU A 99 14.34 -6.32 1.58
C LEU A 99 14.91 -7.14 2.74
N VAL A 100 16.13 -6.82 3.18
CA VAL A 100 16.82 -7.52 4.26
C VAL A 100 16.08 -7.33 5.59
N ARG A 101 15.62 -6.12 5.89
CA ARG A 101 14.79 -5.80 7.07
C ARG A 101 13.54 -6.65 7.10
N TRP A 102 12.80 -6.72 5.99
CA TRP A 102 11.58 -7.53 5.90
C TRP A 102 11.85 -9.02 6.07
N ALA A 103 12.89 -9.54 5.42
CA ALA A 103 13.30 -10.94 5.52
C ALA A 103 13.55 -11.35 6.98
N TRP A 104 14.37 -10.58 7.70
CA TRP A 104 14.68 -10.83 9.10
C TRP A 104 13.50 -10.59 10.05
N TYR A 105 12.65 -9.60 9.76
CA TYR A 105 11.41 -9.39 10.50
C TYR A 105 10.49 -10.62 10.40
N LYS A 106 10.22 -11.11 9.19
CA LYS A 106 9.35 -12.27 8.98
C LYS A 106 9.91 -13.53 9.63
N ALA A 107 11.23 -13.72 9.61
CA ALA A 107 11.88 -14.86 10.22
C ALA A 107 11.81 -14.87 11.77
N THR A 108 11.77 -13.70 12.40
CA THR A 108 11.99 -13.55 13.85
C THR A 108 10.83 -12.88 14.61
N GLY A 109 9.82 -12.37 13.89
CA GLY A 109 8.74 -11.55 14.46
C GLY A 109 9.19 -10.23 15.08
N ARG A 110 10.48 -9.87 14.96
CA ARG A 110 11.09 -8.69 15.56
C ARG A 110 11.72 -7.83 14.47
N ASP A 111 11.46 -6.53 14.51
CA ASP A 111 12.11 -5.59 13.59
C ASP A 111 13.53 -5.31 14.08
N LEU A 112 14.45 -6.23 13.78
CA LEU A 112 15.83 -6.18 14.24
C LEU A 112 16.61 -5.03 13.60
N ILE A 113 16.27 -4.68 12.35
CA ILE A 113 16.97 -3.72 11.51
C ILE A 113 16.14 -2.44 11.46
N THR A 114 16.30 -1.58 12.48
CA THR A 114 15.43 -0.41 12.65
C THR A 114 15.95 0.84 11.93
N GLU A 115 17.24 0.89 11.65
CA GLU A 115 17.90 1.95 10.92
C GLU A 115 17.50 1.91 9.45
N ARG A 116 17.31 3.10 8.85
CA ARG A 116 16.73 3.21 7.50
C ARG A 116 17.74 3.34 6.37
N THR A 117 19.04 3.29 6.67
CA THR A 117 20.08 3.39 5.64
C THR A 117 21.13 2.30 5.79
N THR A 118 21.69 1.89 4.66
CA THR A 118 22.80 0.93 4.59
C THR A 118 24.00 1.37 5.43
N GLN A 119 24.33 2.67 5.41
CA GLN A 119 25.43 3.22 6.20
C GLN A 119 25.15 3.12 7.70
N ALA A 120 23.92 3.45 8.14
CA ALA A 120 23.56 3.42 9.55
C ALA A 120 23.55 1.97 10.09
N THR A 121 22.94 1.03 9.35
CA THR A 121 22.93 -0.40 9.73
C THR A 121 24.32 -1.02 9.76
N PHE A 122 25.26 -0.54 8.95
CA PHE A 122 26.65 -0.98 9.03
C PHE A 122 27.42 -0.40 10.22
N ALA A 123 27.18 0.89 10.52
CA ALA A 123 27.87 1.60 11.59
C ALA A 123 27.42 1.14 12.97
N ALA A 124 26.13 0.89 13.14
CA ALA A 124 25.51 0.48 14.39
C ALA A 124 24.56 -0.68 14.12
N PRO A 125 25.06 -1.91 13.88
CA PRO A 125 24.20 -3.01 13.50
C PRO A 125 23.24 -3.38 14.62
N GLY A 126 23.59 -3.34 15.91
CA GLY A 126 22.65 -3.58 17.03
C GLY A 126 22.03 -4.99 17.13
N TYR A 127 21.84 -5.69 16.01
CA TYR A 127 21.33 -7.06 15.84
C TYR A 127 22.42 -8.09 15.55
N ALA A 128 23.65 -7.64 15.28
CA ALA A 128 24.75 -8.51 14.88
C ALA A 128 25.71 -8.81 16.04
N HIS A 129 26.13 -10.07 16.14
CA HIS A 129 27.10 -10.52 17.14
C HIS A 129 28.44 -10.95 16.53
N THR A 130 28.55 -11.00 15.21
CA THR A 130 29.80 -11.31 14.51
C THR A 130 29.92 -10.51 13.22
N LYS A 131 31.11 -9.95 13.00
CA LYS A 131 31.48 -9.23 11.78
C LYS A 131 32.54 -10.02 11.02
N PHE A 132 32.28 -10.28 9.74
CA PHE A 132 33.19 -10.99 8.84
C PHE A 132 33.84 -10.02 7.86
N MET A 133 35.16 -9.90 7.93
CA MET A 133 35.95 -8.97 7.12
C MET A 133 36.41 -9.61 5.81
N LYS A 134 36.71 -8.77 4.82
CA LYS A 134 37.21 -9.22 3.49
C LYS A 134 38.47 -10.10 3.60
N SER A 135 39.35 -9.81 4.56
CA SER A 135 40.59 -10.57 4.81
C SER A 135 40.36 -12.02 5.24
N GLN A 136 39.16 -12.36 5.73
CA GLN A 136 38.79 -13.72 6.11
C GLN A 136 38.27 -14.55 4.92
N GLY A 137 38.11 -13.93 3.74
CA GLY A 137 37.51 -14.57 2.58
C GLY A 137 36.00 -14.81 2.73
N SER A 138 35.38 -15.38 1.70
CA SER A 138 33.94 -15.69 1.70
C SER A 138 33.60 -17.01 2.37
N GLY A 139 34.57 -17.90 2.61
CA GLY A 139 34.33 -19.24 3.16
C GLY A 139 33.80 -19.26 4.60
N VAL A 140 33.91 -18.14 5.33
CA VAL A 140 33.36 -17.99 6.69
C VAL A 140 31.89 -17.58 6.70
N LEU A 141 31.35 -17.16 5.55
CA LEU A 141 29.98 -16.70 5.43
C LEU A 141 28.99 -17.87 5.41
N LEU A 142 27.81 -17.65 5.98
CA LEU A 142 26.71 -18.60 6.04
C LEU A 142 25.41 -17.95 5.55
N PRO A 143 24.45 -18.72 5.01
CA PRO A 143 23.17 -18.17 4.58
C PRO A 143 22.55 -17.28 5.65
N GLY A 144 21.98 -16.16 5.23
CA GLY A 144 21.39 -15.13 6.09
C GLY A 144 22.38 -14.08 6.60
N ASP A 145 23.69 -14.25 6.41
CA ASP A 145 24.66 -13.17 6.66
C ASP A 145 24.33 -11.95 5.78
N ILE A 146 24.30 -10.77 6.39
CA ILE A 146 23.99 -9.51 5.70
C ILE A 146 25.30 -8.93 5.19
N MET A 147 25.48 -8.94 3.87
CA MET A 147 26.69 -8.49 3.19
C MET A 147 26.58 -7.02 2.81
N TYR A 148 27.63 -6.25 3.07
CA TYR A 148 27.69 -4.82 2.79
C TYR A 148 28.72 -4.51 1.72
N PHE A 149 28.33 -3.66 0.76
CA PHE A 149 29.16 -3.29 -0.38
C PHE A 149 29.22 -1.78 -0.53
N GLY A 150 30.40 -1.26 -0.87
CA GLY A 150 30.65 0.18 -0.98
C GLY A 150 32.02 0.47 -1.54
N ARG A 151 32.28 1.74 -1.83
CA ARG A 151 33.62 2.17 -2.21
C ARG A 151 34.48 2.25 -0.96
N GLU A 152 35.69 1.70 -1.03
CA GLU A 152 36.66 1.77 0.06
C GLU A 152 36.90 3.22 0.50
N GLY A 153 36.81 3.48 1.81
CA GLY A 153 36.93 4.82 2.39
C GLY A 153 35.65 5.67 2.39
N PHE A 154 34.55 5.23 1.76
CA PHE A 154 33.29 6.00 1.65
C PHE A 154 32.08 5.31 2.32
N GLY A 155 32.30 4.15 2.94
CA GLY A 155 31.24 3.36 3.57
C GLY A 155 30.39 2.55 2.58
N PRO A 156 29.49 1.70 3.07
CA PRO A 156 28.64 0.87 2.22
C PRO A 156 27.50 1.68 1.63
N THR A 157 27.19 1.40 0.36
CA THR A 157 26.07 1.98 -0.39
C THR A 157 25.00 0.95 -0.73
N HIS A 158 25.31 -0.33 -0.55
CA HIS A 158 24.44 -1.44 -0.93
C HIS A 158 24.54 -2.59 0.06
N VAL A 159 23.46 -3.37 0.18
CA VAL A 159 23.43 -4.61 0.96
C VAL A 159 22.80 -5.76 0.17
N ALA A 160 23.18 -6.98 0.53
CA ALA A 160 22.55 -8.21 0.05
C ALA A 160 22.50 -9.26 1.16
N LEU A 161 21.60 -10.24 1.01
CA LEU A 161 21.53 -11.39 1.92
C LEU A 161 22.29 -12.56 1.30
N TYR A 162 23.29 -13.10 2.00
CA TYR A 162 24.05 -14.24 1.50
C TYR A 162 23.19 -15.50 1.48
N LEU A 163 23.27 -16.27 0.39
CA LEU A 163 22.53 -17.51 0.20
C LEU A 163 23.37 -18.75 0.50
N GLY A 164 24.70 -18.63 0.61
CA GLY A 164 25.61 -19.78 0.59
C GLY A 164 26.20 -20.02 -0.81
N ASN A 165 27.27 -20.83 -0.88
CA ASN A 165 27.96 -21.21 -2.12
C ASN A 165 28.32 -20.04 -3.07
N GLY A 166 28.70 -18.89 -2.51
CA GLY A 166 29.07 -17.72 -3.30
C GLY A 166 27.91 -16.99 -3.95
N MET A 167 26.67 -17.23 -3.52
CA MET A 167 25.47 -16.58 -4.07
C MET A 167 24.83 -15.62 -3.06
N MET A 168 24.14 -14.60 -3.56
CA MET A 168 23.39 -13.63 -2.76
C MET A 168 22.07 -13.26 -3.44
N VAL A 169 21.06 -12.89 -2.64
CA VAL A 169 19.83 -12.25 -3.11
C VAL A 169 19.86 -10.76 -2.78
N GLU A 170 19.46 -9.92 -3.73
CA GLU A 170 19.53 -8.47 -3.59
C GLU A 170 18.38 -7.76 -4.33
N ALA A 171 18.00 -6.59 -3.83
CA ALA A 171 17.26 -5.57 -4.57
C ALA A 171 18.29 -4.54 -5.08
N PRO A 172 18.72 -4.59 -6.36
CA PRO A 172 19.97 -3.95 -6.80
C PRO A 172 19.90 -2.42 -6.86
N GLU A 173 19.01 -1.89 -7.70
CA GLU A 173 18.85 -0.46 -8.00
C GLU A 173 17.59 -0.22 -8.85
N SER A 174 17.18 1.04 -9.00
CA SER A 174 16.00 1.45 -9.76
C SER A 174 16.07 0.98 -11.22
N GLY A 175 14.93 0.55 -11.76
CA GLY A 175 14.85 -0.05 -13.10
C GLY A 175 15.23 -1.54 -13.16
N MET A 176 15.77 -2.12 -12.09
CA MET A 176 16.04 -3.55 -11.99
C MET A 176 14.96 -4.28 -11.16
N LYS A 177 15.07 -5.61 -11.13
CA LYS A 177 14.25 -6.48 -10.29
C LYS A 177 15.10 -7.07 -9.18
N ILE A 178 14.45 -7.48 -8.10
CA ILE A 178 15.06 -8.31 -7.07
C ILE A 178 15.54 -9.60 -7.73
N GLN A 179 16.80 -9.98 -7.47
CA GLN A 179 17.47 -11.04 -8.21
C GLN A 179 18.52 -11.75 -7.38
N VAL A 180 18.92 -12.92 -7.86
CA VAL A 180 20.04 -13.70 -7.33
C VAL A 180 21.27 -13.44 -8.19
N ASN A 181 22.41 -13.15 -7.55
CA ASN A 181 23.69 -12.96 -8.20
C ASN A 181 24.81 -13.71 -7.48
N SER A 182 25.90 -13.99 -8.19
CA SER A 182 27.15 -14.39 -7.56
C SER A 182 27.73 -13.21 -6.76
N ILE A 183 28.25 -13.48 -5.57
CA ILE A 183 28.96 -12.46 -4.76
C ILE A 183 30.18 -11.91 -5.50
N SER A 184 30.74 -12.66 -6.46
CA SER A 184 31.86 -12.20 -7.30
C SER A 184 31.55 -10.92 -8.06
N ALA A 185 30.27 -10.67 -8.39
CA ALA A 185 29.84 -9.44 -9.07
C ALA A 185 30.09 -8.16 -8.25
N ARG A 186 30.22 -8.27 -6.92
CA ARG A 186 30.42 -7.11 -6.02
C ARG A 186 31.60 -7.28 -5.05
N TRP A 187 32.35 -8.38 -5.13
CA TRP A 187 33.36 -8.75 -4.13
C TRP A 187 34.46 -7.70 -3.95
N GLU A 188 34.85 -7.00 -5.02
CA GLU A 188 35.82 -5.91 -4.93
C GLU A 188 35.34 -4.81 -3.98
N ARG A 189 34.04 -4.53 -3.97
CA ARG A 189 33.38 -3.52 -3.14
C ARG A 189 32.95 -4.03 -1.76
N TYR A 190 33.22 -5.29 -1.42
CA TYR A 190 32.82 -5.87 -0.15
C TYR A 190 33.50 -5.16 1.03
N GLN A 191 32.69 -4.64 1.96
CA GLN A 191 33.13 -3.91 3.17
C GLN A 191 33.07 -4.79 4.43
N GLY A 192 32.35 -5.90 4.36
CA GLY A 192 32.15 -6.83 5.46
C GLY A 192 30.72 -7.38 5.49
N ALA A 193 30.50 -8.37 6.34
CA ALA A 193 29.17 -8.92 6.58
C ALA A 193 28.92 -9.05 8.07
N PHE A 194 27.65 -9.04 8.43
CA PHE A 194 27.19 -9.24 9.79
C PHE A 194 26.30 -10.47 9.87
N ARG A 195 26.49 -11.27 10.92
CA ARG A 195 25.62 -12.41 11.26
C ARG A 195 24.70 -12.03 12.41
N PRO A 196 23.38 -11.87 12.15
CA PRO A 196 22.41 -11.70 13.21
C PRO A 196 22.30 -12.98 14.05
N HIS A 197 22.13 -12.83 15.37
CA HIS A 197 21.71 -13.93 16.24
C HIS A 197 20.29 -13.67 16.72
N ALA A 198 19.36 -14.48 16.23
CA ALA A 198 17.97 -14.46 16.66
C ALA A 198 17.37 -15.86 16.52
N ASP A 199 16.42 -16.15 17.38
CA ASP A 199 15.60 -17.34 17.25
C ASP A 199 14.55 -17.14 16.16
N ALA A 200 14.23 -18.22 15.44
CA ALA A 200 13.15 -18.20 14.47
C ALA A 200 11.80 -18.17 15.19
N THR A 201 10.84 -17.43 14.66
CA THR A 201 9.46 -17.49 15.15
C THR A 201 8.75 -18.68 14.49
N PRO A 202 8.08 -19.55 15.26
CA PRO A 202 7.22 -20.58 14.69
C PRO A 202 6.16 -19.98 13.76
N GLY A 203 5.98 -20.56 12.58
CA GLY A 203 4.88 -20.15 11.69
C GLY A 203 5.14 -18.88 10.87
N VAL A 204 6.40 -18.61 10.48
CA VAL A 204 6.75 -17.61 9.42
C VAL A 204 5.78 -17.67 8.23
N TRP A 205 5.31 -18.89 7.94
CA TRP A 205 4.46 -19.29 6.82
C TRP A 205 3.01 -19.64 7.19
N SER A 206 2.56 -19.30 8.40
CA SER A 206 1.30 -19.77 9.02
C SER A 206 0.01 -19.47 8.25
N TRP A 207 0.07 -18.73 7.14
CA TRP A 207 -1.08 -18.36 6.33
C TRP A 207 -0.76 -18.31 4.83
N ASP A 208 0.29 -19.01 4.39
CA ASP A 208 0.70 -18.97 2.99
C ASP A 208 -0.40 -19.45 2.04
N GLY A 209 -0.50 -18.77 0.88
CA GLY A 209 -1.57 -19.04 -0.09
C GLY A 209 -2.94 -18.47 0.31
N HIS A 210 -3.06 -17.82 1.48
CA HIS A 210 -4.29 -17.20 1.95
C HIS A 210 -4.19 -15.67 2.06
N GLY A 211 -5.34 -15.03 1.89
CA GLY A 211 -5.48 -13.58 1.94
C GLY A 211 -5.21 -12.89 0.61
N SER A 212 -5.40 -11.58 0.60
CA SER A 212 -5.20 -10.71 -0.56
C SER A 212 -4.31 -9.52 -0.18
N TYR A 213 -3.48 -9.04 -1.11
CA TYR A 213 -2.65 -7.87 -0.86
C TYR A 213 -3.45 -6.59 -1.07
N GLN A 214 -3.33 -5.68 -0.12
CA GLN A 214 -3.91 -4.34 -0.13
C GLN A 214 -2.83 -3.31 0.19
N LYS A 215 -3.10 -2.04 -0.09
CA LYS A 215 -2.18 -0.94 0.22
C LYS A 215 -2.74 -0.13 1.38
N THR A 216 -1.89 0.40 2.24
CA THR A 216 -2.33 1.31 3.30
C THR A 216 -2.26 2.78 2.86
N TRP A 217 -2.86 3.68 3.60
CA TRP A 217 -2.65 5.13 3.43
C TRP A 217 -2.68 5.83 4.79
N GLY A 218 -2.24 7.09 4.83
CA GLY A 218 -2.17 7.86 6.07
C GLY A 218 -1.17 7.26 7.06
N GLN A 219 -1.39 7.47 8.35
CA GLN A 219 -0.49 7.01 9.43
C GLN A 219 -1.19 5.96 10.31
N PRO A 220 -1.44 4.74 9.79
CA PRO A 220 -2.15 3.72 10.55
C PRO A 220 -1.37 3.24 11.77
N ASN A 221 -2.13 2.86 12.80
CA ASN A 221 -1.67 1.98 13.85
C ASN A 221 -2.15 0.55 13.56
N LEU A 222 -1.22 -0.40 13.60
CA LEU A 222 -1.53 -1.83 13.61
C LEU A 222 -1.65 -2.27 15.07
N ARG A 223 -2.79 -2.83 15.42
CA ARG A 223 -3.21 -3.04 16.81
C ARG A 223 -3.37 -4.51 17.13
N GLN A 224 -3.27 -4.85 18.40
CA GLN A 224 -3.47 -6.22 18.88
C GLN A 224 -4.91 -6.69 18.67
N ASP A 225 -5.88 -5.78 18.64
CA ASP A 225 -7.30 -6.11 18.48
C ASP A 225 -8.02 -5.06 17.61
N SER A 226 -9.22 -5.37 17.16
CA SER A 226 -10.09 -4.55 16.31
C SER A 226 -10.77 -3.41 17.09
N ASN A 227 -10.00 -2.69 17.91
CA ASN A 227 -10.44 -1.51 18.65
C ASN A 227 -9.26 -0.57 18.93
N THR A 228 -9.55 0.73 19.06
CA THR A 228 -8.61 1.83 19.24
C THR A 228 -7.98 1.88 20.63
N GLY A 229 -8.57 1.23 21.62
CA GLY A 229 -8.04 1.09 22.98
C GLY A 229 -6.98 0.00 23.13
N SER A 230 -6.92 -0.95 22.19
CA SER A 230 -5.97 -2.07 22.25
C SER A 230 -4.53 -1.62 21.97
N ARG A 231 -3.59 -2.43 22.46
CA ARG A 231 -2.15 -2.21 22.32
C ARG A 231 -1.79 -1.99 20.85
N ILE A 232 -0.99 -0.97 20.59
CA ILE A 232 -0.40 -0.73 19.29
C ILE A 232 0.84 -1.62 19.16
N ASN A 233 0.83 -2.53 18.20
CA ASN A 233 1.98 -3.37 17.86
C ASN A 233 2.94 -2.60 16.94
N PHE A 234 2.39 -1.83 15.99
CA PHE A 234 3.17 -1.03 15.04
C PHE A 234 2.51 0.31 14.76
N THR A 235 3.31 1.36 14.62
CA THR A 235 2.85 2.70 14.22
C THR A 235 3.56 3.11 12.95
N ASN A 236 2.81 3.43 11.89
CA ASN A 236 3.38 4.00 10.66
C ASN A 236 3.59 5.52 10.80
N GLY A 237 4.73 5.92 11.36
CA GLY A 237 4.99 7.31 11.74
C GLY A 237 5.24 8.30 10.60
N ASN A 238 5.61 7.83 9.41
CA ASN A 238 5.90 8.68 8.24
C ASN A 238 4.84 8.57 7.14
N GLY A 239 3.82 7.73 7.35
CA GLY A 239 2.68 7.57 6.45
C GLY A 239 2.99 7.02 5.07
N ILE A 240 4.18 6.41 4.89
CA ILE A 240 4.51 5.73 3.64
C ILE A 240 3.56 4.53 3.48
N SER A 241 2.90 4.44 2.33
CA SER A 241 1.96 3.36 2.04
C SER A 241 2.68 2.00 2.04
N VAL A 242 2.11 1.02 2.74
CA VAL A 242 2.64 -0.35 2.88
C VAL A 242 1.70 -1.33 2.17
N LYS A 243 2.27 -2.29 1.44
CA LYS A 243 1.53 -3.42 0.88
C LYS A 243 1.38 -4.49 1.96
N VAL A 244 0.18 -4.57 2.52
CA VAL A 244 -0.18 -5.48 3.61
C VAL A 244 -1.01 -6.63 3.06
N ARG A 245 -0.82 -7.84 3.59
CA ARG A 245 -1.70 -8.96 3.30
C ARG A 245 -2.86 -8.93 4.26
N VAL A 246 -4.09 -8.91 3.73
CA VAL A 246 -5.32 -9.01 4.50
C VAL A 246 -5.85 -10.43 4.38
N LEU A 247 -5.98 -11.12 5.51
CA LEU A 247 -6.50 -12.50 5.54
C LEU A 247 -8.03 -12.53 5.63
N CYS A 248 -8.59 -11.71 6.52
CA CYS A 248 -10.01 -11.69 6.81
C CYS A 248 -10.41 -10.34 7.43
N GLN A 249 -11.72 -10.10 7.54
CA GLN A 249 -12.27 -8.89 8.16
C GLN A 249 -13.36 -9.20 9.19
N ARG A 250 -13.57 -8.30 10.14
CA ARG A 250 -14.71 -8.36 11.07
C ARG A 250 -15.17 -6.96 11.49
N VAL A 251 -16.36 -6.90 12.07
CA VAL A 251 -16.83 -5.76 12.84
C VAL A 251 -16.04 -5.67 14.15
N GLY A 252 -15.52 -4.48 14.42
CA GLY A 252 -14.86 -4.08 15.66
C GLY A 252 -15.41 -2.75 16.15
N GLU A 253 -14.58 -1.98 16.85
CA GLU A 253 -14.97 -0.64 17.28
C GLU A 253 -15.19 0.28 16.07
N ARG A 254 -16.23 1.09 16.13
CA ARG A 254 -16.47 2.17 15.18
C ARG A 254 -15.41 3.26 15.36
N ALA A 255 -14.47 3.34 14.42
CA ALA A 255 -13.40 4.34 14.42
C ALA A 255 -13.78 5.54 13.56
N THR A 256 -13.30 6.72 13.92
CA THR A 256 -13.47 7.97 13.16
C THR A 256 -12.11 8.61 12.90
N VAL A 257 -11.84 8.99 11.66
CA VAL A 257 -10.62 9.69 11.22
C VAL A 257 -11.02 10.75 10.22
N ASP A 258 -10.72 12.02 10.49
CA ASP A 258 -11.00 13.15 9.60
C ASP A 258 -12.45 13.18 9.07
N GLY A 259 -13.42 12.81 9.91
CA GLY A 259 -14.84 12.74 9.57
C GLY A 259 -15.29 11.46 8.87
N MET A 260 -14.35 10.61 8.39
CA MET A 260 -14.66 9.26 7.93
C MET A 260 -14.92 8.34 9.09
N VAL A 261 -15.86 7.41 8.94
CA VAL A 261 -16.22 6.46 9.99
C VAL A 261 -16.25 5.05 9.43
N ASN A 262 -15.67 4.08 10.12
CA ASN A 262 -15.76 2.67 9.73
C ASN A 262 -15.64 1.79 10.97
N ASN A 263 -16.48 0.75 11.06
CA ASN A 263 -16.44 -0.23 12.13
C ASN A 263 -15.83 -1.57 11.67
N VAL A 264 -15.35 -1.67 10.44
CA VAL A 264 -14.68 -2.85 9.90
C VAL A 264 -13.17 -2.77 10.13
N TRP A 265 -12.62 -3.89 10.57
CA TRP A 265 -11.21 -4.08 10.81
C TRP A 265 -10.72 -5.30 10.05
N SER A 266 -9.53 -5.17 9.46
CA SER A 266 -8.86 -6.22 8.69
C SER A 266 -7.74 -6.83 9.52
N TYR A 267 -7.65 -8.16 9.52
CA TYR A 267 -6.56 -8.88 10.15
C TYR A 267 -5.38 -9.07 9.19
N LEU A 268 -4.19 -8.70 9.65
CA LEU A 268 -2.94 -8.78 8.92
C LEU A 268 -2.05 -9.90 9.50
N PRO A 269 -2.05 -11.10 8.91
CA PRO A 269 -1.35 -12.25 9.47
C PRO A 269 0.17 -12.07 9.53
N ASP A 270 0.74 -11.25 8.65
CA ASP A 270 2.19 -11.02 8.63
C ASP A 270 2.67 -10.15 9.80
N TYR A 271 1.75 -9.49 10.49
CA TYR A 271 2.02 -8.62 11.63
C TYR A 271 1.32 -9.07 12.92
N ASP A 272 0.52 -10.16 12.88
CA ASP A 272 -0.37 -10.57 13.96
C ASP A 272 -1.15 -9.38 14.55
N SER A 273 -1.76 -8.60 13.67
CA SER A 273 -2.32 -7.30 14.02
C SER A 273 -3.57 -6.96 13.20
N TRP A 274 -4.41 -6.12 13.77
CA TRP A 274 -5.59 -5.53 13.15
C TRP A 274 -5.30 -4.12 12.67
N ILE A 275 -5.91 -3.77 11.53
CA ILE A 275 -5.94 -2.41 11.00
C ILE A 275 -7.39 -2.01 10.77
N SER A 276 -7.75 -0.77 11.12
CA SER A 276 -9.06 -0.24 10.73
C SER A 276 -9.10 -0.10 9.21
N ASN A 277 -10.21 -0.48 8.60
CA ASN A 277 -10.40 -0.33 7.16
C ASN A 277 -10.35 1.12 6.68
N LEU A 278 -10.46 2.10 7.59
CA LEU A 278 -10.18 3.50 7.27
C LEU A 278 -8.80 3.71 6.66
N PHE A 279 -7.81 2.88 6.99
CA PHE A 279 -6.43 3.04 6.52
C PHE A 279 -6.02 2.01 5.46
N VAL A 280 -6.97 1.22 4.95
CA VAL A 280 -6.73 0.29 3.84
C VAL A 280 -7.33 0.89 2.58
N GLN A 281 -6.52 1.06 1.54
CA GLN A 281 -6.98 1.58 0.26
C GLN A 281 -7.99 0.63 -0.36
N GLY A 282 -9.13 1.16 -0.77
CA GLY A 282 -10.23 0.38 -1.35
C GLY A 282 -11.58 0.71 -0.69
N PRO A 283 -12.61 -0.12 -0.96
CA PRO A 283 -13.93 0.07 -0.37
C PRO A 283 -13.93 -0.15 1.15
N ALA A 284 -14.96 0.41 1.83
CA ALA A 284 -15.16 0.30 3.28
C ALA A 284 -15.07 -1.14 3.81
N ILE A 285 -15.60 -2.08 3.03
CA ILE A 285 -15.52 -3.53 3.21
C ILE A 285 -14.82 -4.07 1.97
N LEU A 286 -13.73 -4.84 2.16
CA LEU A 286 -12.88 -5.24 1.04
C LEU A 286 -13.53 -6.41 0.29
N GLY A 287 -13.80 -6.21 -1.00
CA GLY A 287 -14.34 -7.26 -1.86
C GLY A 287 -13.41 -8.47 -1.92
N GLY A 288 -13.98 -9.68 -1.87
CA GLY A 288 -13.23 -10.94 -1.93
C GLY A 288 -12.48 -11.29 -0.64
N VAL A 289 -12.50 -10.45 0.39
CA VAL A 289 -11.92 -10.78 1.69
C VAL A 289 -13.00 -11.40 2.58
N PRO A 290 -12.79 -12.64 3.10
CA PRO A 290 -13.80 -13.33 3.89
C PRO A 290 -13.96 -12.75 5.30
N SER A 291 -15.08 -13.07 5.94
CA SER A 291 -15.25 -12.82 7.37
C SER A 291 -14.24 -13.62 8.20
N CYS A 292 -13.72 -13.03 9.28
CA CYS A 292 -12.85 -13.71 10.22
C CYS A 292 -13.53 -14.86 10.97
N GLY A 293 -14.87 -14.97 10.93
CA GLY A 293 -15.61 -16.12 11.43
C GLY A 293 -15.29 -17.43 10.71
N ASN A 294 -14.73 -17.35 9.50
CA ASN A 294 -14.22 -18.51 8.76
C ASN A 294 -12.89 -19.05 9.32
N TYR A 295 -12.27 -18.33 10.26
CA TYR A 295 -11.01 -18.69 10.90
C TYR A 295 -11.22 -18.72 12.42
N PRO A 296 -11.55 -19.88 13.01
CA PRO A 296 -11.93 -20.00 14.42
C PRO A 296 -10.91 -19.41 15.42
N GLN A 297 -9.62 -19.45 15.08
CA GLN A 297 -8.54 -18.90 15.89
C GLN A 297 -8.48 -17.36 15.90
N ILE A 298 -9.14 -16.69 14.95
CA ILE A 298 -9.23 -15.22 14.87
C ILE A 298 -10.63 -14.77 15.30
N GLY A 299 -11.66 -15.39 14.72
CA GLY A 299 -13.06 -15.16 15.05
C GLY A 299 -13.58 -13.76 14.71
N GLY A 300 -14.88 -13.58 14.92
CA GLY A 300 -15.61 -12.35 14.61
C GLY A 300 -16.53 -12.49 13.40
N THR A 301 -17.40 -11.51 13.20
CA THR A 301 -18.42 -11.53 12.13
C THR A 301 -18.40 -10.23 11.36
N LEU A 302 -18.90 -10.27 10.12
CA LEU A 302 -19.22 -9.06 9.35
C LEU A 302 -20.68 -8.62 9.52
N ALA A 303 -21.48 -9.33 10.33
CA ALA A 303 -22.84 -8.90 10.66
C ALA A 303 -22.79 -7.54 11.40
N GLY A 304 -23.53 -6.55 10.90
CA GLY A 304 -23.49 -5.19 11.42
C GLY A 304 -22.30 -4.37 10.93
N ALA A 305 -21.58 -4.84 9.91
CA ALA A 305 -20.60 -4.00 9.21
C ALA A 305 -21.33 -2.80 8.61
N GLU A 306 -20.90 -1.61 9.01
CA GLU A 306 -21.47 -0.37 8.55
C GLU A 306 -20.61 0.15 7.41
N ASN A 307 -21.24 0.34 6.26
CA ASN A 307 -20.60 0.82 5.03
C ASN A 307 -20.34 2.33 5.09
N ASN A 308 -20.29 2.94 6.29
CA ASN A 308 -20.43 4.38 6.46
C ASN A 308 -19.12 5.16 6.19
N THR A 309 -18.44 4.85 5.09
CA THR A 309 -17.52 5.76 4.39
C THR A 309 -18.32 6.89 3.76
N SER A 310 -18.99 7.69 4.58
CA SER A 310 -20.06 8.57 4.12
C SER A 310 -19.51 9.68 3.24
N CYS A 311 -19.68 9.52 1.93
CA CYS A 311 -20.07 10.65 1.12
C CYS A 311 -21.45 11.11 1.59
N GLY A 312 -21.48 12.03 2.55
CA GLY A 312 -22.72 12.69 2.90
C GLY A 312 -23.02 13.73 1.83
N ASP A 313 -24.12 13.56 1.10
CA ASP A 313 -24.63 14.60 0.20
C ASP A 313 -24.69 15.94 0.99
N GLY A 314 -23.96 16.95 0.52
CA GLY A 314 -23.89 18.26 1.16
C GLY A 314 -22.82 18.42 2.25
N THR A 315 -21.90 17.48 2.42
CA THR A 315 -20.77 17.59 3.38
C THR A 315 -19.57 18.33 2.79
N GLN A 316 -18.62 18.76 3.63
CA GLN A 316 -17.38 19.38 3.15
C GLN A 316 -16.55 18.39 2.31
N PRO A 317 -15.94 18.81 1.18
CA PRO A 317 -15.17 17.90 0.35
C PRO A 317 -13.86 17.43 0.98
N ASP A 318 -13.57 16.14 0.82
CA ASP A 318 -12.26 15.57 1.17
C ASP A 318 -11.33 15.50 -0.05
N SER A 319 -10.31 16.36 -0.05
CA SER A 319 -9.31 16.43 -1.12
C SER A 319 -8.29 15.28 -1.13
N ALA A 320 -8.22 14.45 -0.08
CA ALA A 320 -7.27 13.36 0.01
C ALA A 320 -7.58 12.24 -0.99
N GLY A 321 -6.67 12.00 -1.94
CA GLY A 321 -6.85 10.99 -3.00
C GLY A 321 -7.81 11.41 -4.13
N ALA A 322 -8.31 12.64 -4.11
CA ALA A 322 -9.17 13.15 -5.15
C ALA A 322 -8.40 13.78 -6.32
N TRP A 323 -8.99 13.71 -7.51
CA TRP A 323 -8.39 14.20 -8.75
C TRP A 323 -9.40 15.02 -9.56
N THR A 324 -8.90 15.81 -10.52
CA THR A 324 -9.75 16.54 -11.48
C THR A 324 -10.24 15.56 -12.53
N ALA A 325 -11.47 15.09 -12.37
CA ALA A 325 -12.13 14.16 -13.29
C ALA A 325 -12.39 14.80 -14.66
N LYS A 326 -12.83 16.07 -14.64
CA LYS A 326 -13.08 16.89 -15.83
C LYS A 326 -12.80 18.35 -15.51
N SER A 327 -12.47 19.13 -16.54
CA SER A 327 -12.33 20.58 -16.42
C SER A 327 -12.85 21.31 -17.66
N THR A 328 -13.21 22.57 -17.48
CA THR A 328 -13.56 23.52 -18.55
C THR A 328 -13.15 24.93 -18.14
N THR A 329 -13.28 25.91 -19.04
CA THR A 329 -12.98 27.32 -18.79
C THR A 329 -14.19 28.19 -19.05
N VAL A 330 -14.49 29.12 -18.13
CA VAL A 330 -15.57 30.10 -18.26
C VAL A 330 -15.04 31.51 -18.03
N PHE A 331 -15.08 32.40 -19.04
CA PHE A 331 -14.53 33.76 -18.96
C PHE A 331 -13.13 33.86 -18.28
N GLY A 332 -12.23 32.93 -18.59
CA GLY A 332 -10.88 32.88 -18.03
C GLY A 332 -10.75 32.25 -16.62
N ARG A 333 -11.84 31.76 -16.02
CA ARG A 333 -11.81 30.92 -14.81
C ARG A 333 -11.73 29.45 -15.18
N THR A 334 -11.03 28.66 -14.37
CA THR A 334 -11.03 27.19 -14.49
C THR A 334 -12.16 26.63 -13.63
N VAL A 335 -13.03 25.79 -14.22
CA VAL A 335 -14.05 25.01 -13.53
C VAL A 335 -13.64 23.54 -13.58
N GLU A 336 -13.54 22.90 -12.42
CA GLU A 336 -13.14 21.50 -12.25
C GLU A 336 -14.28 20.68 -11.60
N LEU A 337 -14.54 19.50 -12.16
CA LEU A 337 -15.18 18.41 -11.41
C LEU A 337 -14.08 17.62 -10.72
N ARG A 338 -14.08 17.66 -9.39
CA ARG A 338 -13.19 16.87 -8.54
C ARG A 338 -13.90 15.58 -8.15
N TYR A 339 -13.17 14.47 -8.11
CA TYR A 339 -13.74 13.16 -7.76
C TYR A 339 -12.80 12.34 -6.88
N ASN A 340 -13.38 11.61 -5.93
CA ASN A 340 -12.67 10.66 -5.08
C ASN A 340 -13.33 9.27 -5.22
N SER A 341 -12.61 8.33 -5.84
CA SER A 341 -13.10 6.97 -6.06
C SER A 341 -13.25 6.13 -4.80
N THR A 342 -12.62 6.55 -3.69
CA THR A 342 -12.71 5.86 -2.39
C THR A 342 -14.04 6.14 -1.72
N THR A 343 -14.50 7.39 -1.79
CA THR A 343 -15.77 7.85 -1.19
C THR A 343 -16.92 7.88 -2.20
N GLN A 344 -16.63 7.71 -3.49
CA GLN A 344 -17.57 7.92 -4.59
C GLN A 344 -18.21 9.30 -4.55
N CYS A 345 -17.45 10.31 -4.10
CA CYS A 345 -17.90 11.69 -4.08
C CYS A 345 -17.37 12.50 -5.25
N ALA A 346 -18.20 13.41 -5.75
CA ALA A 346 -17.79 14.50 -6.61
C ALA A 346 -18.10 15.87 -5.99
N TRP A 347 -17.33 16.89 -6.38
CA TRP A 347 -17.61 18.29 -6.07
C TRP A 347 -17.02 19.22 -7.14
N GLY A 348 -17.56 20.43 -7.22
CA GLY A 348 -17.11 21.46 -8.15
C GLY A 348 -16.05 22.34 -7.50
N ARG A 349 -15.09 22.81 -8.29
CA ARG A 349 -14.15 23.86 -7.90
C ARG A 349 -14.03 24.91 -9.00
N ILE A 350 -14.08 26.18 -8.65
CA ILE A 350 -13.79 27.31 -9.56
C ILE A 350 -12.51 28.01 -9.10
N ILE A 351 -11.59 28.30 -10.03
CA ILE A 351 -10.25 28.85 -9.74
C ILE A 351 -9.98 30.03 -10.68
N GLY A 352 -9.32 31.07 -10.16
CA GLY A 352 -8.96 32.26 -10.95
C GLY A 352 -10.15 33.19 -11.19
N GLY A 353 -11.14 33.12 -10.30
CA GLY A 353 -12.35 33.93 -10.36
C GLY A 353 -12.28 35.18 -9.50
N THR A 354 -13.42 35.86 -9.41
CA THR A 354 -13.65 37.05 -8.61
C THR A 354 -14.86 36.85 -7.70
N VAL A 355 -14.93 37.63 -6.62
CA VAL A 355 -16.09 37.63 -5.71
C VAL A 355 -17.37 37.82 -6.51
N GLY A 356 -18.34 36.92 -6.31
CA GLY A 356 -19.60 36.88 -7.05
C GLY A 356 -19.69 35.83 -8.15
N ASP A 357 -18.57 35.23 -8.58
CA ASP A 357 -18.62 34.07 -9.49
C ASP A 357 -19.29 32.88 -8.80
N GLU A 358 -20.01 32.04 -9.55
CA GLU A 358 -20.85 30.95 -9.01
C GLU A 358 -20.37 29.58 -9.51
N ILE A 359 -20.51 28.55 -8.66
CA ILE A 359 -20.12 27.17 -8.96
C ILE A 359 -21.13 26.18 -8.35
N TRP A 360 -21.43 25.09 -9.06
CA TRP A 360 -22.24 23.97 -8.60
C TRP A 360 -21.88 22.66 -9.30
N VAL A 361 -22.47 21.54 -8.86
CA VAL A 361 -22.45 20.26 -9.60
C VAL A 361 -23.86 19.80 -9.97
N ASP A 362 -23.96 19.05 -11.07
CA ASP A 362 -25.18 18.39 -11.53
C ASP A 362 -24.99 16.86 -11.45
N ARG A 363 -26.09 16.11 -11.20
CA ARG A 363 -26.11 14.64 -11.17
C ARG A 363 -27.18 14.10 -12.11
N SER A 364 -26.85 13.14 -12.99
CA SER A 364 -27.78 12.60 -14.00
C SER A 364 -27.76 11.08 -14.07
N ALA A 365 -28.96 10.48 -14.15
CA ALA A 365 -29.13 9.04 -14.33
C ALA A 365 -29.22 8.60 -15.80
N ASP A 366 -29.35 9.54 -16.74
CA ASP A 366 -29.63 9.29 -18.16
C ASP A 366 -28.56 9.87 -19.10
N GLY A 367 -27.35 10.09 -18.58
CA GLY A 367 -26.23 10.62 -19.38
C GLY A 367 -26.36 12.10 -19.72
N GLY A 368 -27.23 12.83 -19.01
CA GLY A 368 -27.41 14.28 -19.14
C GLY A 368 -28.61 14.74 -19.95
N ALA A 369 -29.57 13.84 -20.24
CA ALA A 369 -30.84 14.25 -20.83
C ALA A 369 -31.73 14.95 -19.79
N THR A 370 -31.68 14.51 -18.53
CA THR A 370 -32.24 15.17 -17.36
C THR A 370 -31.24 15.10 -16.19
N TRP A 371 -31.32 16.02 -15.25
CA TRP A 371 -30.41 16.02 -14.10
C TRP A 371 -31.01 16.72 -12.88
N ALA A 372 -30.51 16.35 -11.70
CA ALA A 372 -30.67 17.13 -10.48
C ALA A 372 -29.68 18.31 -10.55
N PRO A 373 -30.16 19.56 -10.68
CA PRO A 373 -29.29 20.70 -10.91
C PRO A 373 -28.79 21.32 -9.61
N MET A 374 -27.68 22.04 -9.72
CA MET A 374 -27.22 23.02 -8.71
C MET A 374 -26.96 22.42 -7.32
N LEU A 375 -26.46 21.20 -7.26
CA LEU A 375 -26.04 20.57 -6.01
C LEU A 375 -24.80 21.30 -5.45
N GLY A 376 -24.87 21.65 -4.17
CA GLY A 376 -23.78 22.34 -3.47
C GLY A 376 -23.45 23.74 -4.03
N PHE A 377 -24.42 24.39 -4.69
CA PHE A 377 -24.26 25.74 -5.22
C PHE A 377 -23.63 26.69 -4.19
N THR A 378 -22.62 27.43 -4.62
CA THR A 378 -21.99 28.48 -3.83
C THR A 378 -21.38 29.55 -4.74
N THR A 379 -20.97 30.66 -4.13
CA THR A 379 -20.27 31.75 -4.79
C THR A 379 -18.88 31.96 -4.20
N ILE A 380 -17.99 32.61 -4.94
CA ILE A 380 -16.76 33.15 -4.38
C ILE A 380 -17.16 34.33 -3.47
N THR A 381 -16.99 34.15 -2.15
CA THR A 381 -17.29 35.18 -1.16
C THR A 381 -16.06 35.95 -0.69
N SER A 382 -14.88 35.38 -0.89
CA SER A 382 -13.57 35.99 -0.63
C SER A 382 -12.49 35.28 -1.44
N GLY A 383 -11.36 35.94 -1.71
CA GLY A 383 -10.28 35.35 -2.51
C GLY A 383 -10.64 35.23 -4.00
N ASN A 384 -10.11 34.20 -4.66
CA ASN A 384 -10.23 33.97 -6.10
C ASN A 384 -10.63 32.53 -6.47
N ASP A 385 -10.99 31.70 -5.49
CA ASP A 385 -11.48 30.35 -5.71
C ASP A 385 -12.60 29.98 -4.73
N ALA A 386 -13.42 29.02 -5.13
CA ALA A 386 -14.47 28.42 -4.30
C ALA A 386 -14.68 26.97 -4.71
N TYR A 387 -15.31 26.20 -3.82
CA TYR A 387 -15.69 24.82 -4.08
C TYR A 387 -17.06 24.51 -3.48
N THR A 388 -17.78 23.58 -4.12
CA THR A 388 -19.08 23.10 -3.64
C THR A 388 -18.88 22.13 -2.48
N THR A 389 -19.93 21.85 -1.72
CA THR A 389 -19.98 20.62 -0.90
C THR A 389 -19.86 19.38 -1.78
N GLN A 390 -19.48 18.23 -1.19
CA GLN A 390 -19.36 16.95 -1.90
C GLN A 390 -20.70 16.19 -1.96
N TRP A 391 -20.85 15.41 -3.02
CA TRP A 391 -22.07 14.67 -3.34
C TRP A 391 -21.72 13.26 -3.82
N ASN A 392 -22.45 12.27 -3.34
CA ASN A 392 -22.25 10.89 -3.75
C ASN A 392 -22.70 10.72 -5.20
N ASP A 393 -21.91 10.03 -6.01
CA ASP A 393 -22.28 9.79 -7.40
C ASP A 393 -23.51 8.88 -7.53
N ALA A 394 -23.79 8.04 -6.52
CA ALA A 394 -24.83 7.03 -6.51
C ALA A 394 -24.80 6.09 -7.73
N GLY A 395 -23.63 5.89 -8.34
CA GLY A 395 -23.46 5.19 -9.62
C GLY A 395 -24.01 5.95 -10.83
N LEU A 396 -24.28 7.24 -10.69
CA LEU A 396 -24.77 8.15 -11.73
C LEU A 396 -23.63 9.01 -12.28
N VAL A 397 -23.86 9.68 -13.41
CA VAL A 397 -22.85 10.60 -13.98
C VAL A 397 -22.94 11.99 -13.34
N MET A 398 -21.80 12.64 -13.18
CA MET A 398 -21.71 13.98 -12.58
C MET A 398 -20.96 14.97 -13.47
N ARG A 399 -21.25 16.26 -13.33
CA ARG A 399 -20.49 17.36 -13.94
C ARG A 399 -20.46 18.58 -13.02
N ALA A 400 -19.42 19.40 -13.14
CA ALA A 400 -19.34 20.73 -12.55
C ALA A 400 -19.69 21.82 -13.56
N CYS A 401 -20.34 22.88 -13.12
CA CYS A 401 -20.71 24.05 -13.91
C CYS A 401 -20.40 25.34 -13.13
N GLY A 402 -20.04 26.40 -13.85
CA GLY A 402 -19.80 27.71 -13.25
C GLY A 402 -20.10 28.88 -14.18
N THR A 403 -20.17 30.07 -13.59
CA THR A 403 -20.46 31.34 -14.29
C THR A 403 -19.67 32.50 -13.66
N ASN A 404 -19.53 33.58 -14.40
CA ASN A 404 -18.94 34.85 -13.95
C ASN A 404 -19.92 35.71 -13.11
N GLY A 405 -20.96 35.10 -12.54
CA GLY A 405 -21.93 35.73 -11.65
C GLY A 405 -23.39 35.64 -12.13
N PRO A 406 -24.33 36.21 -11.35
CA PRO A 406 -25.75 36.18 -11.67
C PRO A 406 -26.06 36.77 -13.05
N GLY A 407 -26.74 36.00 -13.89
CA GLY A 407 -27.07 36.39 -15.28
C GLY A 407 -25.90 36.32 -16.27
N GLY A 408 -24.74 35.80 -15.83
CA GLY A 408 -23.56 35.54 -16.65
C GLY A 408 -23.68 34.28 -17.52
N GLY A 409 -22.67 34.06 -18.37
CA GLY A 409 -22.61 32.87 -19.21
C GLY A 409 -22.17 31.64 -18.41
N ILE A 410 -22.88 30.52 -18.59
CA ILE A 410 -22.64 29.27 -17.88
C ILE A 410 -21.83 28.34 -18.78
N GLU A 411 -20.75 27.77 -18.25
CA GLU A 411 -20.05 26.65 -18.87
C GLU A 411 -19.97 25.46 -17.92
N CYS A 412 -20.07 24.27 -18.49
CA CYS A 412 -20.04 23.02 -17.75
C CYS A 412 -18.95 22.11 -18.28
N THR A 413 -18.35 21.34 -17.37
CA THR A 413 -17.55 20.17 -17.72
C THR A 413 -18.40 19.12 -18.45
N GLY A 414 -17.75 18.23 -19.20
CA GLY A 414 -18.43 17.02 -19.69
C GLY A 414 -18.85 16.11 -18.54
N TRP A 415 -19.83 15.24 -18.76
CA TRP A 415 -20.23 14.22 -17.79
C TRP A 415 -19.08 13.22 -17.53
N PHE A 416 -18.89 12.86 -16.27
CA PHE A 416 -17.95 11.84 -15.79
C PHE A 416 -18.70 10.70 -15.13
#